data_AF-A0AAW0Y740-F1
#
_entry.id   AF-A0AAW0Y740-F1
#
_cell.length_a   1.000
_cell.length_b   1.000
_cell.length_c   1.000
_cell.angle_alpha   90.00
_cell.angle_beta   90.00
_cell.angle_gamma   90.00
#
_symmetry.space_group_name_H-M   'P 1'
#
loop_
_entity.id
_entity.type
_entity.pdbx_description
1 polymer ?
#
loop_
_entity_poly.entity_id
_entity_poly.type
_entity_poly.pdbx_seq_one_letter_code
_entity_poly.pdbx_strand_id
1 'polypeptide(L)'
;MATFALIAHWLACIWYAIGNAERPGLPHKIGWLDHLANATRQYYYSNSTGGPTLRSRYITALYFTFSSLTSVGFGNVSPTTEIEKVFTIFVMMTGCKWA
;
A
#
# COMPACT_ATOMS: atom_id res chain seq x y z
N MET A 1 21.97 5.89 -0.74
CA MET A 1 20.97 6.18 -1.78
C MET A 1 20.41 4.91 -2.42
N ALA A 2 21.22 4.05 -3.04
CA ALA A 2 20.73 2.81 -3.65
C ALA A 2 20.12 1.81 -2.64
N THR A 3 20.72 1.68 -1.46
CA THR A 3 20.20 0.84 -0.37
C THR A 3 18.82 1.29 0.14
N PHE A 4 18.61 2.61 0.23
CA PHE A 4 17.33 3.20 0.60
C PHE A 4 16.24 2.89 -0.43
N ALA A 5 16.55 3.03 -1.71
CA ALA A 5 15.60 2.71 -2.79
C ALA A 5 15.24 1.21 -2.82
N LEU A 6 16.21 0.32 -2.53
CA LEU A 6 15.95 -1.11 -2.45
C LEU A 6 15.02 -1.47 -1.28
N ILE A 7 15.26 -0.89 -0.11
CA ILE A 7 14.41 -1.09 1.08
C ILE A 7 12.99 -0.57 0.80
N ALA A 8 12.84 0.61 0.21
CA ALA A 8 11.54 1.16 -0.18
C ALA A 8 10.78 0.23 -1.15
N HIS A 9 11.48 -0.34 -2.15
CA HIS A 9 10.91 -1.32 -3.07
C HIS A 9 10.43 -2.59 -2.34
N TRP A 10 11.23 -3.14 -1.43
CA TRP A 10 10.84 -4.33 -0.65
C TRP A 10 9.61 -4.05 0.21
N LEU A 11 9.59 -2.94 0.93
CA LEU A 11 8.45 -2.54 1.74
C LEU A 11 7.19 -2.32 0.88
N ALA A 12 7.32 -1.77 -0.32
CA ALA A 12 6.20 -1.57 -1.24
C ALA A 12 5.63 -2.90 -1.76
N CYS A 13 6.51 -3.85 -2.07
CA CYS A 13 6.10 -5.19 -2.47
C CYS A 13 5.38 -5.93 -1.33
N ILE A 14 5.88 -5.81 -0.09
CA ILE A 14 5.23 -6.39 1.10
C ILE A 14 3.88 -5.73 1.34
N TRP A 15 3.80 -4.39 1.25
CA TRP A 15 2.56 -3.65 1.38
C TRP A 15 1.48 -4.11 0.38
N TYR A 16 1.89 -4.32 -0.87
CA TYR A 16 1.03 -4.88 -1.89
C TYR A 16 0.59 -6.32 -1.59
N ALA A 17 1.53 -7.16 -1.12
CA ALA A 17 1.23 -8.54 -0.75
C ALA A 17 0.19 -8.60 0.40
N ILE A 18 0.33 -7.75 1.42
CA ILE A 18 -0.63 -7.64 2.54
C ILE A 18 -2.00 -7.25 2.01
N GLY A 19 -2.10 -6.15 1.26
CA GLY A 19 -3.38 -5.69 0.71
C GLY A 19 -4.05 -6.74 -0.18
N ASN A 20 -3.28 -7.45 -1.00
CA ASN A 20 -3.83 -8.50 -1.87
C ASN A 20 -4.23 -9.77 -1.11
N ALA A 21 -3.53 -10.13 -0.04
CA ALA A 21 -3.81 -11.29 0.80
C ALA A 21 -5.01 -11.06 1.73
N GLU A 22 -5.18 -9.86 2.28
CA GLU A 22 -6.32 -9.53 3.14
C GLU A 22 -7.62 -9.35 2.34
N ARG A 23 -7.52 -8.83 1.12
CA ARG A 23 -8.67 -8.55 0.24
C ARG A 23 -9.74 -9.66 0.16
N PRO A 24 -9.41 -10.95 -0.11
CA PRO A 24 -10.41 -12.02 -0.18
C PRO A 24 -10.98 -12.44 1.19
N GLY A 25 -10.28 -12.16 2.29
CA GLY A 25 -10.70 -12.54 3.65
C GLY A 25 -11.51 -11.48 4.38
N LEU A 26 -11.55 -10.24 3.87
CA LEU A 26 -12.25 -9.13 4.52
C LEU A 26 -13.75 -9.14 4.22
N PRO A 27 -14.63 -9.05 5.24
CA PRO A 27 -16.08 -8.95 5.04
C PRO A 27 -16.49 -7.62 4.38
N HIS A 28 -15.68 -6.57 4.52
CA HIS A 28 -15.87 -5.28 3.88
C HIS A 28 -14.65 -4.91 3.02
N LYS A 29 -14.90 -4.45 1.79
CA LYS A 29 -13.88 -3.99 0.82
C LYS A 29 -13.32 -2.61 1.20
N ILE A 30 -12.69 -2.52 2.38
CA ILE A 30 -12.16 -1.27 2.94
C ILE A 30 -10.67 -1.07 2.67
N GLY A 31 -9.93 -2.09 2.22
CA GLY A 31 -8.48 -2.05 2.04
C GLY A 31 -7.99 -0.97 1.07
N TRP A 32 -6.71 -0.61 1.15
CA TRP A 32 -6.15 0.46 0.31
C TRP A 32 -6.28 0.18 -1.20
N LEU A 33 -6.26 -1.10 -1.60
CA LEU A 33 -6.47 -1.54 -2.99
C LEU A 33 -7.88 -1.23 -3.50
N ASP A 34 -8.91 -1.36 -2.65
CA ASP A 34 -10.29 -1.03 -3.00
C ASP A 34 -10.49 0.49 -3.07
N HIS A 35 -9.83 1.23 -2.19
CA HIS A 35 -9.79 2.69 -2.27
C HIS A 35 -9.14 3.18 -3.57
N LEU A 36 -8.02 2.56 -3.97
CA LEU A 36 -7.35 2.84 -5.25
C LEU A 36 -8.24 2.49 -6.46
N ALA A 37 -8.94 1.35 -6.41
CA ALA A 37 -9.90 0.96 -7.45
C ALA A 37 -11.02 1.99 -7.62
N ASN A 38 -11.56 2.49 -6.50
CA ASN A 38 -12.58 3.52 -6.51
C ASN A 38 -12.04 4.83 -7.11
N ALA A 39 -10.86 5.27 -6.69
CA ALA A 39 -10.22 6.49 -7.19
C ALA A 39 -9.90 6.43 -8.69
N THR A 40 -9.48 5.26 -9.19
CA THR A 40 -9.16 5.05 -10.61
C THR A 40 -10.38 4.66 -11.46
N ARG A 41 -11.57 4.54 -10.85
CA ARG A 41 -12.79 3.96 -11.46
C ARG A 41 -12.57 2.58 -12.08
N GLN A 42 -11.59 1.83 -11.59
CA GLN A 42 -11.29 0.46 -12.00
C GLN A 42 -11.72 -0.50 -10.89
N TYR A 43 -13.02 -0.73 -10.79
CA TYR A 43 -13.61 -1.56 -9.74
C TYR A 43 -13.25 -3.03 -9.88
N TYR A 44 -13.24 -3.74 -8.76
CA TYR A 44 -13.10 -5.18 -8.72
C TYR A 44 -14.47 -5.86 -8.75
N TYR A 45 -14.60 -6.88 -9.59
CA TYR A 45 -15.81 -7.67 -9.74
C TYR A 45 -16.01 -8.65 -8.57
N SER A 46 -17.22 -9.23 -8.48
CA SER A 46 -17.59 -10.22 -7.45
C SER A 46 -16.66 -11.44 -7.42
N ASN A 47 -16.04 -11.80 -8.56
CA ASN A 47 -15.16 -12.95 -8.67
C ASN A 47 -13.69 -12.61 -8.33
N SER A 48 -13.44 -11.50 -7.63
CA SER A 48 -12.09 -10.97 -7.37
C SER A 48 -11.27 -10.67 -8.64
N THR A 49 -11.92 -10.65 -9.79
CA THR A 49 -11.34 -10.28 -11.08
C THR A 49 -11.44 -8.77 -11.30
N GLY A 50 -10.56 -8.21 -12.12
CA GLY A 50 -10.51 -6.78 -12.40
C GLY A 50 -9.62 -6.00 -11.43
N GLY A 51 -9.97 -4.73 -11.21
CA GLY A 51 -9.18 -3.79 -10.42
C GLY A 51 -8.12 -3.01 -11.22
N PRO A 52 -7.38 -2.12 -10.54
CA PRO A 52 -6.38 -1.28 -11.14
C PRO A 52 -5.25 -2.06 -11.82
N THR A 53 -4.61 -1.49 -12.84
CA THR A 53 -3.47 -2.15 -13.50
C THR A 53 -2.31 -2.43 -12.54
N LEU A 54 -1.50 -3.46 -12.80
CA LEU A 54 -0.33 -3.81 -11.97
C LEU A 54 0.62 -2.62 -11.77
N ARG A 55 0.83 -1.82 -12.84
CA ARG A 55 1.65 -0.60 -12.77
C ARG A 55 1.08 0.42 -11.79
N SER A 56 -0.23 0.65 -11.84
CA SER A 56 -0.90 1.58 -10.93
C SER A 56 -0.76 1.12 -9.47
N ARG A 57 -1.02 -0.16 -9.18
CA ARG A 57 -0.86 -0.72 -7.83
C ARG A 57 0.56 -0.56 -7.31
N TYR A 58 1.55 -0.88 -8.15
CA TYR A 58 2.96 -0.79 -7.80
C TYR A 58 3.42 0.65 -7.54
N ILE A 59 3.08 1.60 -8.42
CA ILE A 59 3.45 3.01 -8.25
C ILE A 59 2.79 3.59 -7.00
N THR A 60 1.52 3.26 -6.73
CA THR A 60 0.83 3.70 -5.51
C THR A 60 1.46 3.13 -4.24
N ALA A 61 1.85 1.85 -4.24
CA ALA A 61 2.54 1.23 -3.10
C ALA A 61 3.93 1.85 -2.86
N LEU A 62 4.69 2.12 -3.93
CA LEU A 62 5.95 2.85 -3.84
C LEU A 62 5.75 4.27 -3.31
N TYR A 63 4.74 4.99 -3.80
CA TYR A 63 4.43 6.33 -3.33
C TYR A 63 4.11 6.35 -1.82
N PHE A 64 3.32 5.39 -1.36
CA PHE A 64 3.01 5.23 0.06
C PHE A 64 4.27 4.97 0.90
N THR A 65 5.12 4.03 0.48
CA THR A 65 6.33 3.69 1.22
C THR A 65 7.37 4.79 1.22
N PHE A 66 7.62 5.43 0.06
CA PHE A 66 8.52 6.58 0.00
C PHE A 66 8.01 7.74 0.85
N SER A 67 6.73 8.11 0.75
CA SER A 67 6.18 9.21 1.55
C SER A 67 6.16 8.92 3.05
N SER A 68 6.04 7.66 3.45
CA SER A 68 6.15 7.23 4.85
C SER A 68 7.59 7.22 5.35
N LEU A 69 8.54 6.74 4.53
CA LEU A 69 9.96 6.72 4.86
C LEU A 69 10.57 8.12 4.96
N THR A 70 10.14 9.05 4.10
CA THR A 70 10.60 10.45 4.13
C THR A 70 9.83 11.32 5.12
N SER A 71 8.91 10.73 5.89
CA SER A 71 8.05 11.42 6.87
C SER A 71 7.19 12.57 6.29
N VAL A 72 6.92 12.57 4.98
CA VAL A 72 6.07 13.59 4.34
C VAL A 72 4.58 13.29 4.52
N GLY A 73 4.18 12.02 4.37
CA GLY A 73 2.84 11.55 4.74
C GLY A 73 1.64 12.30 4.12
N PHE A 74 1.53 12.35 2.79
CA PHE A 74 0.47 13.10 2.09
C PHE A 74 -0.99 12.64 2.36
N GLY A 75 -1.21 11.45 2.91
CA GLY A 75 -2.55 10.95 3.28
C GLY A 75 -3.46 10.49 2.13
N ASN A 76 -3.04 10.60 0.87
CA ASN A 76 -3.82 10.12 -0.29
C ASN A 76 -3.99 8.59 -0.33
N VAL A 77 -3.08 7.87 0.31
CA VAL A 77 -3.12 6.42 0.50
C VAL A 77 -2.91 6.18 1.98
N SER A 78 -3.86 5.53 2.63
CA SER A 78 -3.83 5.30 4.06
C SER A 78 -4.13 3.84 4.39
N PRO A 79 -3.50 3.31 5.46
CA PRO A 79 -3.83 1.99 5.98
C PRO A 79 -5.24 2.02 6.59
N THR A 80 -6.13 1.16 6.10
CA THR A 80 -7.50 1.08 6.62
C THR A 80 -7.70 -0.16 7.50
N THR A 81 -7.10 -1.30 7.13
CA THR A 81 -7.17 -2.55 7.90
C THR A 81 -6.22 -2.51 9.10
N GLU A 82 -6.45 -3.40 10.08
CA GLU A 82 -5.57 -3.49 11.25
C GLU A 82 -4.17 -3.98 10.90
N ILE A 83 -4.04 -4.95 9.99
CA ILE A 83 -2.74 -5.45 9.53
C ILE A 83 -2.00 -4.37 8.72
N GLU A 84 -2.72 -3.65 7.87
CA GLU A 84 -2.20 -2.49 7.14
C GLU A 84 -1.65 -1.42 8.10
N LYS A 85 -2.38 -1.11 9.17
CA LYS A 85 -1.96 -0.14 10.19
C LYS A 85 -0.70 -0.61 10.93
N VAL A 86 -0.67 -1.87 11.37
CA VAL A 86 0.50 -2.45 12.06
C VAL A 86 1.74 -2.40 11.17
N PHE A 87 1.63 -2.79 9.90
CA PHE A 87 2.74 -2.70 8.97
C PHE A 87 3.24 -1.26 8.79
N THR A 88 2.31 -0.31 8.68
CA THR A 88 2.65 1.11 8.53
C THR A 88 3.46 1.64 9.72
N ILE A 89 3.14 1.22 10.95
CA ILE A 89 3.91 1.57 12.15
C ILE A 89 5.37 1.09 12.02
N PHE A 90 5.60 -0.14 11.55
CA PHE A 90 6.95 -0.65 11.32
C PHE A 90 7.71 0.10 10.22
N VAL A 91 7.02 0.50 9.15
CA VAL A 91 7.61 1.32 8.08
C VAL A 91 8.02 2.69 8.61
N MET A 92 7.16 3.35 9.41
CA MET A 92 7.47 4.65 10.02
C MET A 92 8.65 4.56 10.97
N MET A 93 8.70 3.53 11.84
CA MET A 93 9.86 3.28 12.71
C MET A 93 11.16 3.08 11.92
N THR A 94 11.08 2.42 10.76
CA THR A 94 12.23 2.24 9.87
C THR A 94 12.64 3.56 9.23
N GLY A 95 11.68 4.39 8.81
CA GLY A 95 11.90 5.73 8.25
C GLY A 95 12.64 6.67 9.21
N CYS A 96 12.33 6.63 10.51
CA CYS A 96 13.01 7.45 11.52
C CYS A 96 14.53 7.25 11.59
N LYS A 97 15.06 6.12 11.11
CA LYS A 97 16.52 5.89 11.04
C LYS A 97 17.19 6.53 9.82
N TRP A 98 16.43 6.93 8.81
CA TRP A 98 16.93 7.43 7.52
C TRP A 98 16.52 8.89 7.24
N ALA A 99 15.77 9.52 8.15
CA ALA A 99 15.48 10.95 8.16
C ALA A 99 16.65 11.72 8.79
#